data_AF-A0A966C4K5-F1
#
_entry.id   AF-A0A966C4K5-F1
#
_cell.length_a   1.000
_cell.length_b   1.000
_cell.length_c   1.000
_cell.angle_alpha   90.00
_cell.angle_beta   90.00
_cell.angle_gamma   90.00
#
_symmetry.space_group_name_H-M   'P 1'
#
loop_
_entity.id
_entity.type
_entity.pdbx_description
1 polymer ?
#
loop_
_entity_poly.entity_id
_entity_poly.type
_entity_poly.pdbx_seq_one_letter_code
_entity_poly.pdbx_strand_id
1 'polypeptide(L)'
;MKNTYYYFLATLLMLVSGVSSATATGLLQGSEAEIGKPFSGLTNLVNRFLIPLLLAVAFLMFIYGIFLAFIAGGSDPEKRKEGRNLVIYSIIGFVLIFSLWGIVAYLSGALFNGTQAPITLPVTPAGLAPGPGHPM
;
A
#
# COMPACT_ATOMS: atom_id res chain seq x y z
N MET A 1 19.44 -24.86 20.95
CA MET A 1 18.05 -24.58 20.50
C MET A 1 17.38 -23.36 21.17
N LYS A 2 18.00 -22.66 22.14
CA LYS A 2 17.37 -21.49 22.79
C LYS A 2 17.58 -20.16 22.03
N ASN A 3 18.63 -20.04 21.22
CA ASN A 3 18.98 -18.79 20.55
C ASN A 3 18.13 -18.47 19.31
N THR A 4 17.58 -19.48 18.62
CA THR A 4 16.67 -19.27 17.46
C THR A 4 15.37 -18.58 17.88
N TYR A 5 14.87 -18.88 19.08
CA TYR A 5 13.67 -18.23 19.63
C TYR A 5 13.91 -16.75 19.94
N TYR A 6 15.12 -16.35 20.35
CA TYR A 6 15.44 -14.94 20.58
C TYR A 6 15.45 -14.12 19.28
N TYR A 7 15.94 -14.68 18.17
CA TYR A 7 15.85 -13.99 16.86
C TYR A 7 14.42 -13.86 16.37
N PHE A 8 13.60 -14.91 16.53
CA PHE A 8 12.18 -14.88 16.16
C PHE A 8 11.38 -13.92 17.04
N LEU A 9 11.68 -13.86 18.33
CA LEU A 9 11.03 -12.93 19.27
C LEU A 9 11.49 -11.48 19.03
N ALA A 10 12.76 -11.25 18.70
CA ALA A 10 13.30 -9.92 18.39
C ALA A 10 12.76 -9.36 17.07
N THR A 11 12.58 -10.18 16.03
CA THR A 11 11.93 -9.74 14.77
C THR A 11 10.45 -9.49 14.97
N LEU A 12 9.77 -10.30 15.79
CA LEU A 12 8.38 -10.05 16.18
C LEU A 12 8.23 -8.74 16.96
N LEU A 13 9.17 -8.43 17.86
CA LEU A 13 9.15 -7.20 18.65
C LEU A 13 9.53 -5.96 17.83
N MET A 14 10.48 -6.06 16.89
CA MET A 14 10.81 -4.99 15.94
C MET A 14 9.68 -4.66 14.96
N LEU A 15 8.84 -5.64 14.59
CA LEU A 15 7.62 -5.39 13.84
C LEU A 15 6.57 -4.61 14.64
N VAL A 16 6.55 -4.76 15.97
CA VAL A 16 5.61 -4.04 16.86
C VAL A 16 6.05 -2.60 17.13
N SER A 17 7.36 -2.31 17.17
CA SER A 17 7.89 -0.95 17.39
C SER A 17 7.82 -0.01 16.17
N GLY A 18 7.46 -0.52 14.97
CA GLY A 18 7.30 0.30 13.76
C GLY A 18 6.10 1.25 13.76
N VAL A 19 5.34 1.33 14.86
CA VAL A 19 4.25 2.30 15.06
C VAL A 19 4.73 3.36 16.04
N SER A 20 5.64 4.23 15.62
CA SER A 20 6.07 5.38 16.42
C SER A 20 6.39 6.58 15.53
N SER A 21 5.35 7.09 14.89
CA SER A 21 5.25 8.53 14.57
C SER A 21 3.79 8.92 14.39
N ALA A 22 2.96 8.60 15.38
CA ALA A 22 1.80 9.43 15.68
C ALA A 22 2.32 10.64 16.48
N THR A 23 3.11 11.52 15.85
CA THR A 23 3.34 12.85 16.42
C THR A 23 2.00 13.56 16.43
N ALA A 24 1.66 14.08 17.60
CA ALA A 24 0.43 14.76 17.96
C ALA A 24 0.23 16.10 17.21
N THR A 25 0.25 16.09 15.88
CA THR A 25 -0.18 17.21 15.02
C THR A 25 -1.71 17.25 14.88
N GLY A 26 -2.44 16.49 15.71
CA GLY A 26 -3.90 16.41 15.69
C GLY A 26 -4.64 17.53 16.41
N LEU A 27 -3.95 18.51 17.03
CA LEU A 27 -4.61 19.57 17.81
C LEU A 27 -4.50 20.98 17.24
N LEU A 28 -3.75 21.22 16.15
CA LEU A 28 -3.51 22.59 15.67
C LEU A 28 -3.63 22.78 14.15
N GLN A 29 -4.28 21.89 13.41
CA GLN A 29 -4.61 22.15 12.01
C GLN A 29 -6.12 22.09 11.81
N GLY A 30 -6.65 23.28 11.56
CA GLY A 30 -8.06 23.62 11.61
C GLY A 30 -8.95 22.74 10.75
N SER A 31 -10.19 22.66 11.25
CA SER A 31 -11.41 22.31 10.51
C SER A 31 -11.36 22.84 9.07
N GLU A 32 -11.26 21.94 8.08
CA GLU A 32 -12.00 21.95 6.80
C GLU A 32 -11.96 20.52 6.21
N ALA A 33 -12.92 19.66 6.59
CA ALA A 33 -13.35 18.38 5.95
C ALA A 33 -13.66 17.27 6.99
N GLU A 34 -14.65 17.49 7.85
CA GLU A 34 -15.11 16.47 8.81
C GLU A 34 -15.79 15.25 8.13
N ILE A 35 -16.17 15.36 6.86
CA ILE A 35 -16.82 14.28 6.09
C ILE A 35 -15.81 13.20 5.62
N GLY A 36 -14.51 13.49 5.60
CA GLY A 36 -13.47 12.57 5.09
C GLY A 36 -12.86 11.62 6.13
N LYS A 37 -13.02 11.91 7.42
CA LYS A 37 -12.42 11.15 8.53
C LYS A 37 -12.86 9.68 8.62
N PRO A 38 -14.15 9.31 8.44
CA PRO A 38 -14.54 7.90 8.50
C PRO A 38 -14.04 7.09 7.30
N PHE A 39 -13.97 7.70 6.10
CA PHE A 39 -13.49 7.02 4.89
C PHE A 39 -11.97 6.82 4.90
N SER A 40 -11.20 7.78 5.43
CA SER A 40 -9.76 7.64 5.58
C SER A 40 -9.36 6.49 6.51
N GLY A 41 -10.12 6.27 7.59
CA GLY A 41 -9.91 5.13 8.49
C GLY A 41 -10.13 3.78 7.79
N LEU A 42 -11.18 3.68 6.97
CA LEU A 42 -11.50 2.47 6.21
C LEU A 42 -10.46 2.19 5.12
N THR A 43 -10.04 3.20 4.35
CA THR A 43 -9.01 3.04 3.32
C THR A 43 -7.68 2.59 3.92
N ASN A 44 -7.29 3.15 5.08
CA ASN A 44 -6.08 2.72 5.78
C ASN A 44 -6.18 1.30 6.33
N LEU A 45 -7.34 0.89 6.84
CA LEU A 45 -7.58 -0.48 7.30
C LEU A 45 -7.46 -1.47 6.14
N VAL A 46 -8.09 -1.16 5.00
CA VAL A 46 -8.08 -2.02 3.81
C VAL A 46 -6.66 -2.14 3.25
N ASN A 47 -5.98 -1.02 3.04
CA ASN A 47 -4.65 -1.03 2.40
C ASN A 47 -3.57 -1.64 3.30
N ARG A 48 -3.64 -1.43 4.61
CA ARG A 48 -2.58 -1.83 5.56
C ARG A 48 -2.78 -3.20 6.17
N PHE A 49 -4.02 -3.68 6.26
CA PHE A 49 -4.34 -4.97 6.87
C PHE A 49 -5.02 -5.93 5.91
N LEU A 50 -6.05 -5.48 5.18
CA LEU A 50 -6.89 -6.37 4.38
C LEU A 50 -6.15 -6.94 3.15
N ILE A 51 -5.42 -6.10 2.42
CA ILE A 51 -4.61 -6.55 1.27
C ILE A 51 -3.54 -7.57 1.68
N PRO A 52 -2.63 -7.28 2.65
CA PRO A 52 -1.62 -8.24 3.05
C PRO A 52 -2.23 -9.51 3.67
N LEU A 53 -3.37 -9.42 4.35
CA LEU A 53 -4.10 -10.58 4.88
C LEU A 53 -4.64 -11.46 3.74
N LEU A 54 -5.34 -10.89 2.75
CA LEU A 54 -5.85 -11.63 1.60
C LEU A 54 -4.73 -12.30 0.81
N LEU A 55 -3.60 -11.61 0.64
CA LEU A 55 -2.44 -12.12 -0.05
C LEU A 55 -1.80 -13.30 0.72
N ALA A 56 -1.74 -13.21 2.06
CA ALA A 56 -1.29 -14.31 2.91
C ALA A 56 -2.22 -15.54 2.83
N VAL A 57 -3.54 -15.33 2.86
CA VAL A 57 -4.52 -16.43 2.74
C VAL A 57 -4.48 -17.07 1.34
N ALA A 58 -4.43 -16.26 0.28
CA ALA A 58 -4.30 -16.74 -1.09
C ALA A 58 -3.00 -17.55 -1.28
N PHE A 59 -1.90 -17.10 -0.67
CA PHE A 59 -0.63 -17.82 -0.68
C PHE A 59 -0.73 -19.16 0.06
N LEU A 60 -1.40 -19.18 1.22
CA LEU A 60 -1.58 -20.43 1.98
C LEU A 60 -2.44 -21.45 1.21
N MET A 61 -3.52 -20.99 0.57
CA MET A 61 -4.35 -21.81 -0.31
C MET A 61 -3.58 -22.32 -1.54
N PHE A 62 -2.75 -21.47 -2.14
CA PHE A 62 -1.91 -21.86 -3.28
C PHE A 62 -0.94 -23.00 -2.91
N ILE A 63 -0.25 -22.86 -1.79
CA ILE A 63 0.66 -23.87 -1.26
C ILE A 63 -0.10 -25.16 -0.93
N TYR A 64 -1.25 -25.07 -0.26
CA TYR A 64 -2.11 -26.22 0.02
C TYR A 64 -2.58 -26.95 -1.25
N GLY A 65 -2.94 -26.21 -2.30
CA GLY A 65 -3.35 -26.78 -3.59
C GLY A 65 -2.24 -27.56 -4.27
N ILE A 66 -1.00 -27.06 -4.22
CA ILE A 66 0.18 -27.78 -4.73
C ILE A 66 0.42 -29.05 -3.93
N PHE A 67 0.37 -28.97 -2.59
CA PHE A 67 0.52 -30.14 -1.73
C PHE A 67 -0.54 -31.19 -2.03
N LEU A 68 -1.81 -30.80 -2.17
CA LEU A 68 -2.90 -31.72 -2.50
C LEU A 68 -2.72 -32.35 -3.89
N ALA A 69 -2.30 -31.56 -4.89
CA ALA A 69 -2.11 -32.03 -6.25
C ALA A 69 -0.91 -32.97 -6.43
N PHE A 70 0.20 -32.73 -5.72
CA PHE A 70 1.46 -33.47 -5.91
C PHE A 70 1.71 -34.57 -4.86
N ILE A 71 1.39 -34.32 -3.58
CA ILE A 71 1.61 -35.30 -2.51
C ILE A 71 0.44 -36.27 -2.42
N ALA A 72 -0.80 -35.77 -2.30
CA ALA A 72 -1.97 -36.64 -2.16
C ALA A 72 -2.47 -37.19 -3.50
N GLY A 73 -2.32 -36.43 -4.59
CA GLY A 73 -2.69 -36.85 -5.94
C GLY A 73 -1.67 -37.74 -6.66
N GLY A 74 -0.61 -38.21 -5.98
CA GLY A 74 0.39 -39.10 -6.57
C GLY A 74 -0.15 -40.49 -6.90
N SER A 75 -1.10 -40.99 -6.10
CA SER A 75 -1.73 -42.31 -6.25
C SER A 75 -3.22 -42.26 -6.60
N ASP A 76 -3.85 -41.09 -6.54
CA ASP A 76 -5.28 -40.91 -6.77
C ASP A 76 -5.55 -39.75 -7.78
N PRO A 77 -6.08 -40.06 -8.98
CA PRO A 77 -6.36 -39.05 -10.00
C PRO A 77 -7.41 -38.01 -9.57
N GLU A 78 -8.30 -38.34 -8.64
CA GLU A 78 -9.36 -37.45 -8.17
C GLU A 78 -8.78 -36.33 -7.30
N LYS A 79 -7.92 -36.68 -6.33
CA LYS A 79 -7.17 -35.72 -5.50
C LYS A 79 -6.25 -34.81 -6.32
N ARG A 80 -5.70 -35.35 -7.41
CA ARG A 80 -4.88 -34.61 -8.36
C ARG A 80 -5.65 -33.53 -9.10
N LYS A 81 -6.91 -33.81 -9.46
CA LYS A 81 -7.81 -32.85 -10.11
C LYS A 81 -8.27 -31.79 -9.11
N GLU A 82 -8.60 -32.20 -7.89
CA GLU A 82 -9.02 -31.31 -6.81
C GLU A 82 -7.92 -30.30 -6.44
N GLY A 83 -6.68 -30.76 -6.23
CA GLY A 83 -5.55 -29.86 -5.94
C GLY A 83 -5.26 -28.88 -7.08
N ARG A 84 -5.35 -29.33 -8.35
CA ARG A 84 -5.15 -28.45 -9.51
C ARG A 84 -6.20 -27.36 -9.59
N ASN A 85 -7.47 -27.70 -9.33
CA ASN A 85 -8.55 -26.71 -9.27
C ASN A 85 -8.29 -25.70 -8.15
N LEU A 86 -7.84 -26.15 -6.99
CA LEU A 86 -7.54 -25.28 -5.85
C LEU A 86 -6.39 -24.29 -6.15
N VAL A 87 -5.37 -24.73 -6.88
CA VAL A 87 -4.30 -23.84 -7.39
C VAL A 87 -4.86 -22.80 -8.37
N ILE A 88 -5.72 -23.21 -9.31
CA ILE A 88 -6.34 -22.29 -10.28
C ILE A 88 -7.20 -21.24 -9.57
N TYR A 89 -8.02 -21.64 -8.60
CA TYR A 89 -8.81 -20.70 -7.80
C TYR A 89 -7.94 -19.72 -7.02
N SER A 90 -6.79 -20.17 -6.52
CA SER A 90 -5.82 -19.29 -5.83
C SER A 90 -5.21 -18.25 -6.78
N ILE A 91 -4.86 -18.66 -8.01
CA ILE A 91 -4.33 -17.75 -9.04
C ILE A 91 -5.38 -16.71 -9.42
N ILE A 92 -6.64 -17.11 -9.61
CA ILE A 92 -7.75 -16.19 -9.87
C ILE A 92 -7.88 -15.18 -8.71
N GLY A 93 -7.81 -15.67 -7.46
CA GLY A 93 -7.82 -14.80 -6.27
C GLY A 93 -6.68 -13.78 -6.28
N PHE A 94 -5.45 -14.20 -6.60
CA PHE A 94 -4.33 -13.27 -6.76
C PHE A 94 -4.56 -12.22 -7.83
N VAL A 95 -5.03 -12.64 -9.02
CA VAL A 95 -5.29 -11.72 -10.13
C VAL A 95 -6.33 -10.67 -9.75
N LEU A 96 -7.40 -11.04 -9.02
CA LEU A 96 -8.40 -10.08 -8.56
C LEU A 96 -7.80 -9.05 -7.59
N ILE A 97 -7.02 -9.50 -6.59
CA ILE A 97 -6.37 -8.61 -5.63
C ILE A 97 -5.44 -7.62 -6.35
N PHE A 98 -4.59 -8.11 -7.25
CA PHE A 98 -3.66 -7.27 -8.01
C PHE A 98 -4.37 -6.36 -9.01
N SER A 99 -5.48 -6.79 -9.62
CA SER A 99 -6.23 -5.98 -10.58
C SER A 99 -6.91 -4.78 -9.90
N LEU A 100 -7.61 -5.01 -8.79
CA LEU A 100 -8.27 -3.95 -8.02
C LEU A 100 -7.27 -2.95 -7.44
N TRP A 101 -6.17 -3.43 -6.84
CA TRP A 101 -5.15 -2.54 -6.28
C TRP A 101 -4.29 -1.87 -7.36
N GLY A 102 -3.93 -2.59 -8.42
CA GLY A 102 -3.11 -2.08 -9.51
C GLY A 102 -3.78 -0.92 -10.24
N ILE A 103 -5.09 -1.00 -10.47
CA ILE A 103 -5.86 0.10 -11.06
C ILE A 103 -5.88 1.31 -10.11
N VAL A 104 -6.13 1.10 -8.82
CA VAL A 104 -6.15 2.20 -7.82
C VAL A 104 -4.77 2.86 -7.72
N ALA A 105 -3.70 2.08 -7.64
CA ALA A 105 -2.33 2.58 -7.58
C ALA A 105 -1.97 3.36 -8.85
N TYR A 106 -2.29 2.81 -10.02
CA TYR A 106 -2.05 3.46 -11.31
C TYR A 106 -2.81 4.78 -11.44
N LEU A 107 -4.11 4.77 -11.14
CA LEU A 107 -4.95 5.97 -11.21
C LEU A 107 -4.52 7.01 -10.18
N SER A 108 -4.08 6.58 -8.99
CA SER A 108 -3.57 7.50 -7.97
C SER A 108 -2.25 8.17 -8.38
N GLY A 109 -1.34 7.41 -9.01
CA GLY A 109 -0.09 7.95 -9.54
C GLY A 109 -0.35 8.91 -10.70
N ALA A 110 -1.26 8.57 -11.61
CA ALA A 110 -1.58 9.41 -12.76
C ALA A 110 -2.29 10.72 -12.37
N LEU A 111 -3.20 10.67 -11.39
CA LEU A 111 -4.02 11.83 -11.01
C LEU A 111 -3.39 12.70 -9.91
N PHE A 112 -2.73 12.10 -8.92
CA PHE A 112 -2.24 12.82 -7.73
C PHE A 112 -0.73 13.07 -7.73
N ASN A 113 0.03 12.43 -8.65
CA ASN A 113 1.48 12.62 -8.75
C ASN A 113 1.89 13.54 -9.91
N GLY A 114 0.92 14.22 -10.53
CA GLY A 114 1.14 15.29 -11.49
C GLY A 114 1.93 16.43 -10.84
N THR A 115 3.18 16.59 -11.26
CA THR A 115 4.13 17.61 -10.84
C THR A 115 3.45 18.96 -10.63
N GLN A 116 3.40 19.42 -9.38
CA GLN A 116 3.19 20.81 -9.05
C GLN A 116 4.42 21.57 -9.56
N ALA A 117 4.42 21.93 -10.85
CA ALA A 117 5.36 22.93 -11.33
C ALA A 117 5.15 24.16 -10.44
N PRO A 118 6.21 24.71 -9.81
CA PRO A 118 6.08 25.97 -9.09
C PRO A 118 5.42 26.96 -10.04
N ILE A 119 4.26 27.51 -9.64
CA ILE A 119 3.58 28.52 -10.43
C ILE A 119 4.42 29.80 -10.27
N THR A 120 5.55 29.87 -10.98
CA THR A 120 6.30 31.11 -11.10
C THR A 120 5.44 32.00 -11.99
N LEU A 121 4.69 32.90 -11.36
CA LEU A 121 4.11 34.02 -12.07
C LEU A 121 5.26 34.70 -12.84
N PRO A 122 5.08 35.02 -14.14
CA PRO A 122 6.06 35.81 -14.86
C PRO A 122 6.24 37.13 -14.09
N VAL A 123 7.35 37.27 -13.36
CA VAL A 123 7.67 38.55 -12.74
C VAL A 123 8.08 39.46 -13.88
N THR A 124 7.22 40.42 -14.22
CA THR A 124 7.59 41.50 -15.12
C THR A 124 8.86 42.14 -14.54
N PRO A 125 9.92 42.37 -15.35
CA PRO A 125 11.10 43.06 -14.85
C PRO A 125 10.69 44.37 -14.18
N ALA A 126 10.86 44.44 -12.85
CA ALA A 126 10.74 45.68 -12.10
C ALA A 126 11.89 46.60 -12.53
N GLY A 127 11.71 47.31 -13.64
CA GLY A 127 12.81 47.96 -14.34
C GLY A 127 12.37 49.10 -15.27
N LEU A 128 11.32 49.85 -14.89
CA LEU A 128 11.04 51.18 -15.45
C LEU A 128 10.55 52.15 -14.35
N ALA A 129 11.09 52.06 -13.14
CA ALA A 129 11.05 53.21 -12.24
C ALA A 129 12.20 54.15 -12.67
N PRO A 130 11.94 55.32 -13.27
CA PRO A 130 12.97 56.36 -13.36
C PRO A 130 13.40 56.70 -11.93
N GLY A 131 14.67 56.43 -11.61
CA GLY A 131 15.22 56.64 -10.27
C GLY A 131 15.11 58.11 -9.85
N PRO A 132 15.01 58.38 -8.54
CA PRO A 132 14.98 59.73 -8.01
C PRO A 132 16.27 60.47 -8.39
N GLY A 133 16.12 61.72 -8.83
CA GLY A 133 17.14 62.47 -9.54
C GLY A 133 18.52 62.58 -8.86
N HIS A 134 19.55 62.57 -9.70
CA HIS A 134 20.87 63.07 -9.35
C HIS A 134 21.02 64.51 -9.88
N PRO A 135 21.42 65.49 -9.04
CA PRO A 135 21.64 66.86 -9.46
C PRO A 135 22.91 66.98 -10.30
N MET A 136 22.83 67.74 -11.39
CA MET A 136 23.95 68.49 -11.97
C MET A 136 23.44 69.87 -12.39
#